data_AF-A0A5K0WD69-F1
#
_entry.id   AF-A0A5K0WD69-F1
#
_cell.length_a   1.000
_cell.length_b   1.000
_cell.length_c   1.000
_cell.angle_alpha   90.00
_cell.angle_beta   90.00
_cell.angle_gamma   90.00
#
_symmetry.space_group_name_H-M   'P 1'
#
loop_
_entity.id
_entity.type
_entity.pdbx_description
1 polymer ?
#
loop_
_entity_poly.entity_id
_entity_poly.type
_entity_poly.pdbx_seq_one_letter_code
_entity_poly.pdbx_strand_id
1 'polypeptide(L)'
;VMFERLAKKGQDFEEKTREHINEYADAGLRTLVVAYRELDEEEYKNFSEELLQAKNSVSADRDEKVDEVADKIERDLILLGATAVEDKLQKG
;
A
#
# COMPACT_ATOMS: atom_id res chain seq x y z
N VAL A 1 -7.02 -3.94 4.51
CA VAL A 1 -5.97 -3.93 3.45
C VAL A 1 -4.68 -3.25 3.89
N MET A 2 -4.55 -1.91 3.96
CA MET A 2 -3.23 -1.30 4.30
C MET A 2 -2.82 -1.45 5.77
N PHE A 3 -3.74 -1.23 6.72
CA PHE A 3 -3.42 -1.36 8.15
C PHE A 3 -2.99 -2.78 8.56
N GLU A 4 -3.47 -3.81 7.85
CA GLU A 4 -3.08 -5.21 8.03
C GLU A 4 -1.66 -5.53 7.52
N ARG A 5 -1.09 -4.64 6.70
CA ARG A 5 0.26 -4.76 6.13
C ARG A 5 1.32 -4.01 6.96
N LEU A 6 0.92 -3.31 8.03
CA LEU A 6 1.83 -2.54 8.88
C LEU A 6 2.63 -3.46 9.82
N ALA A 7 3.91 -3.13 10.03
CA ALA A 7 4.72 -3.70 11.09
C ALA A 7 4.20 -3.25 12.45
N LYS A 8 4.36 -4.05 13.51
CA LYS A 8 3.99 -3.66 14.89
C LYS A 8 4.61 -2.34 15.35
N LYS A 9 5.83 -2.04 14.90
CA LYS A 9 6.54 -0.78 15.20
C LYS A 9 6.16 0.36 14.25
N GLY A 10 5.42 0.07 13.19
CA GLY A 10 4.97 1.02 12.17
C GLY A 10 3.57 1.58 12.43
N GLN A 11 3.00 1.35 13.62
CA GLN A 11 1.60 1.62 13.97
C GLN A 11 1.43 2.79 14.94
N ASP A 12 2.50 3.54 15.25
CA ASP A 12 2.50 4.60 16.27
C ASP A 12 1.40 5.65 16.09
N PHE A 13 0.99 5.92 14.83
CA PHE A 13 -0.05 6.89 14.49
C PHE A 13 -1.32 6.25 13.90
N GLU A 14 -1.47 4.92 14.00
CA GLU A 14 -2.57 4.19 13.35
C GLU A 14 -3.94 4.68 13.83
N GLU A 15 -4.16 4.74 15.15
CA GLU A 15 -5.44 5.13 15.74
C GLU A 15 -5.87 6.52 15.28
N LYS A 16 -5.00 7.52 15.47
CA LYS A 16 -5.25 8.90 15.03
C LYS A 16 -5.45 9.02 13.53
N THR A 17 -4.70 8.26 12.72
CA THR A 17 -4.89 8.26 11.26
C THR A 17 -6.25 7.69 10.86
N ARG A 18 -6.73 6.64 11.55
CA ARG A 18 -8.07 6.09 11.32
C ARG A 18 -9.18 7.08 11.68
N GLU A 19 -9.02 7.83 12.77
CA GLU A 19 -9.95 8.90 13.15
C GLU A 19 -10.07 9.95 12.04
N HIS A 20 -8.94 10.49 11.56
CA HIS A 20 -8.95 11.47 10.46
C HIS A 20 -9.56 10.90 9.17
N ILE A 21 -9.29 9.63 8.84
CA ILE A 21 -9.89 8.98 7.66
C ILE A 21 -11.41 8.94 7.77
N ASN A 22 -11.96 8.63 8.95
CA ASN A 22 -13.40 8.63 9.17
C ASN A 22 -13.98 10.04 9.01
N GLU A 23 -13.34 11.06 9.58
CA GLU A 23 -13.75 12.46 9.41
C GLU A 23 -13.73 12.90 7.93
N TYR A 24 -12.71 12.50 7.18
CA TYR A 24 -12.60 12.79 5.75
C TYR A 24 -13.68 12.06 4.93
N ALA A 25 -13.99 10.82 5.28
CA ALA A 25 -15.06 10.06 4.65
C ALA A 25 -16.44 10.68 4.92
N ASP A 26 -16.69 11.15 6.15
CA ASP A 26 -17.92 11.86 6.52
C ASP A 26 -18.07 13.18 5.76
N ALA A 27 -16.95 13.84 5.45
CA ALA A 27 -16.91 15.03 4.60
C ALA A 27 -17.02 14.72 3.08
N GLY A 28 -17.14 13.45 2.69
CA GLY A 28 -17.24 13.02 1.29
C GLY A 28 -15.92 13.06 0.51
N LEU A 29 -14.78 13.12 1.20
CA LEU A 29 -13.46 13.14 0.57
C LEU A 29 -12.98 11.72 0.28
N ARG A 30 -12.23 11.55 -0.82
CA ARG A 30 -11.53 10.29 -1.10
C ARG A 30 -10.22 10.25 -0.34
N THR A 31 -10.02 9.19 0.45
CA THR A 31 -8.82 9.02 1.27
C THR A 31 -7.84 8.01 0.69
N LEU A 32 -6.54 8.28 0.76
CA LEU A 32 -5.48 7.30 0.50
C LEU A 32 -4.59 7.17 1.72
N VAL A 33 -4.25 5.93 2.11
CA VAL A 33 -3.28 5.65 3.18
C VAL A 33 -1.92 5.42 2.56
N VAL A 34 -0.89 6.08 3.08
CA VAL A 34 0.48 5.98 2.60
C VAL A 34 1.36 5.37 3.70
N ALA A 35 2.12 4.35 3.32
CA ALA A 35 3.08 3.67 4.17
C ALA A 35 4.32 3.30 3.35
N TYR A 36 5.45 3.10 4.00
CA TYR A 36 6.71 2.74 3.35
C TYR A 36 7.43 1.65 4.13
N ARG A 37 8.37 0.96 3.48
CA ARG A 37 9.35 0.10 4.12
C ARG A 37 10.69 0.36 3.47
N GLU A 38 11.73 0.41 4.28
CA GLU A 38 13.10 0.40 3.79
C GLU A 38 13.50 -1.05 3.52
N LEU A 39 14.12 -1.28 2.38
CA LEU A 39 14.64 -2.57 1.97
C LEU A 39 16.14 -2.45 1.84
N ASP A 40 16.85 -3.48 2.28
CA ASP A 40 18.26 -3.57 1.98
C ASP A 40 18.50 -3.97 0.50
N GLU A 41 19.76 -3.91 0.08
CA GLU A 41 20.13 -4.17 -1.30
C GLU A 41 19.90 -5.64 -1.71
N GLU A 42 20.02 -6.58 -0.78
CA GLU A 42 19.82 -8.00 -1.03
C GLU A 42 18.32 -8.32 -1.17
N GLU A 43 17.49 -7.82 -0.26
CA GLU A 43 16.03 -7.91 -0.32
C GLU A 43 15.50 -7.34 -1.64
N TYR A 44 15.98 -6.15 -2.04
CA TYR A 44 15.57 -5.53 -3.28
C TYR A 44 15.97 -6.35 -4.52
N LYS A 45 17.21 -6.87 -4.55
CA LYS A 45 17.67 -7.71 -5.67
C LYS A 45 16.82 -8.96 -5.82
N ASN A 46 16.59 -9.68 -4.72
CA ASN A 46 15.76 -10.88 -4.70
C ASN A 46 14.33 -10.58 -5.19
N PHE A 47 13.70 -9.53 -4.67
CA PHE A 47 12.38 -9.10 -5.12
C PHE A 47 12.35 -8.75 -6.62
N SER A 48 13.35 -8.00 -7.10
CA SER A 48 13.43 -7.57 -8.49
C SER A 48 13.55 -8.77 -9.45
N GLU A 49 14.35 -9.77 -9.08
CA GLU A 49 14.49 -11.02 -9.82
C GLU A 49 13.19 -11.83 -9.83
N GLU A 50 12.55 -12.02 -8.67
CA GLU A 50 11.24 -12.70 -8.57
C GLU A 50 10.18 -12.00 -9.42
N LEU A 51 10.10 -10.67 -9.36
CA LEU A 51 9.14 -9.89 -10.11
C LEU A 51 9.40 -9.97 -11.63
N LEU A 52 10.66 -9.97 -12.05
CA LEU A 52 11.02 -10.12 -13.46
C LEU A 52 10.62 -11.49 -13.98
N GLN A 53 10.86 -12.55 -13.21
CA GLN A 53 10.43 -13.91 -13.56
C GLN A 53 8.91 -14.01 -13.66
N ALA A 54 8.18 -13.46 -12.69
CA ALA A 54 6.72 -13.43 -12.70
C ALA A 54 6.19 -12.70 -13.95
N LYS A 55 6.73 -11.51 -14.27
CA LYS A 55 6.32 -10.71 -15.44
C LYS A 55 6.62 -11.38 -16.78
N ASN A 56 7.70 -12.15 -16.87
CA ASN A 56 8.10 -12.86 -18.08
C ASN A 56 7.40 -14.21 -18.26
N SER A 57 6.57 -14.63 -17.29
CA SER A 57 5.77 -15.85 -17.39
C SER A 57 4.78 -15.76 -18.57
N VAL A 58 4.82 -16.74 -19.47
CA VAL A 58 3.96 -16.81 -20.68
C VAL A 58 2.66 -17.58 -20.39
N SER A 59 2.52 -18.14 -19.20
CA SER A 59 1.35 -18.87 -18.73
C SER A 59 0.20 -17.92 -18.32
N ALA A 60 -1.01 -18.47 -18.24
CA ALA A 60 -2.22 -17.73 -17.88
C ALA A 60 -2.23 -17.22 -16.42
N ASP A 61 -1.38 -17.78 -15.56
CA ASP A 61 -1.21 -17.43 -14.13
C ASP A 61 -0.24 -16.25 -13.90
N ARG A 62 0.18 -15.54 -14.96
CA ARG A 62 1.15 -14.46 -14.86
C ARG A 62 0.74 -13.39 -13.85
N ASP A 63 -0.51 -12.95 -13.92
CA ASP A 63 -1.01 -11.87 -13.06
C ASP A 63 -1.07 -12.34 -11.60
N GLU A 64 -1.47 -13.59 -11.33
CA GLU A 64 -1.42 -14.19 -9.99
C GLU A 64 0.01 -14.24 -9.43
N LYS A 65 1.02 -14.61 -10.25
CA LYS A 65 2.42 -14.60 -9.82
C LYS A 65 2.93 -13.20 -9.49
N VAL A 66 2.52 -12.20 -10.25
CA VAL A 66 2.89 -10.81 -9.97
C VAL A 66 2.26 -10.35 -8.66
N ASP A 67 1.00 -10.69 -8.43
CA ASP A 67 0.30 -10.37 -7.19
C ASP A 67 0.94 -11.07 -5.98
N GLU A 68 1.34 -12.34 -6.10
CA GLU A 68 2.06 -13.05 -5.03
C GLU A 68 3.39 -12.37 -4.67
N VAL A 69 4.16 -11.95 -5.67
CA VAL A 69 5.44 -11.25 -5.44
C VAL A 69 5.21 -9.87 -4.81
N ALA A 70 4.18 -9.14 -5.25
CA ALA A 70 3.78 -7.87 -4.64
C ALA A 70 3.34 -8.05 -3.18
N ASP A 71 2.54 -9.07 -2.89
CA ASP A 71 2.04 -9.34 -1.54
C ASP A 71 3.12 -9.74 -0.54
N LYS A 72 4.25 -10.29 -1.00
CA LYS A 72 5.42 -10.56 -0.16
C LYS A 72 6.14 -9.28 0.26
N ILE A 73 6.36 -8.36 -0.68
CA ILE A 73 7.11 -7.12 -0.41
C ILE A 73 6.27 -6.08 0.33
N GLU A 74 4.95 -6.07 0.12
CA GLU A 74 4.00 -5.16 0.77
C GLU A 74 3.64 -5.63 2.20
N ARG A 75 4.65 -5.97 3.00
CA ARG A 75 4.52 -6.39 4.40
C ARG A 75 5.51 -5.61 5.26
N ASP A 76 5.19 -5.54 6.56
CA ASP A 76 6.00 -4.86 7.57
C ASP A 76 6.23 -3.37 7.27
N LEU A 77 5.18 -2.72 6.77
CA LEU A 77 5.20 -1.31 6.40
C LEU A 77 5.11 -0.39 7.64
N ILE A 78 5.65 0.82 7.50
CA ILE A 78 5.59 1.91 8.47
C ILE A 78 4.60 2.95 7.96
N LEU A 79 3.58 3.24 8.76
CA LEU A 79 2.57 4.24 8.41
C LEU A 79 3.19 5.64 8.34
N LEU A 80 2.98 6.33 7.21
CA LEU A 80 3.29 7.75 7.08
C LEU A 80 2.06 8.62 7.38
N GLY A 81 0.88 8.17 6.98
CA GLY A 81 -0.38 8.85 7.25
C GLY A 81 -1.42 8.61 6.16
N ALA A 82 -2.35 9.56 6.02
CA ALA A 82 -3.36 9.54 4.98
C ALA A 82 -3.50 10.90 4.29
N THR A 83 -3.90 10.88 3.04
CA THR A 83 -4.30 12.06 2.26
C THR A 83 -5.80 12.03 2.03
N ALA A 84 -6.40 13.21 1.80
CA ALA A 84 -7.80 13.37 1.45
C ALA A 84 -7.92 14.27 0.22
N VAL A 85 -8.68 13.82 -0.77
CA VAL A 85 -8.87 14.49 -2.05
C VAL A 85 -10.36 14.76 -2.25
N GLU A 86 -10.68 16.03 -2.49
CA GLU A 86 -12.02 16.45 -2.87
C GLU A 86 -12.18 16.32 -4.40
N ASP A 87 -13.17 15.58 -4.85
CA ASP A 87 -13.57 15.60 -6.25
C ASP A 87 -14.38 16.88 -6.51
N LYS A 88 -13.80 17.84 -7.22
CA LYS A 88 -14.53 19.06 -7.60
C LYS A 88 -15.64 18.73 -8.59
N LEU A 89 -16.87 18.74 -8.10
CA LEU A 89 -18.07 18.63 -8.92
C LEU A 89 -18.39 19.98 -9.60
N GLN A 90 -19.05 19.93 -10.76
CA GLN A 90 -19.52 21.15 -11.43
C GLN A 90 -20.52 21.88 -10.53
N LYS A 91 -20.45 23.22 -10.50
CA LYS A 91 -21.46 24.04 -9.82
C LYS A 91 -22.78 23.88 -10.56
N GLY A 92 -23.83 23.46 -9.84
CA GLY A 92 -25.21 23.45 -10.32
C GLY A 92 -25.76 24.85 -10.54
#